data_AF-A0A242CRZ5-F1
#
_entry.id   AF-A0A242CRZ5-F1
#
_cell.length_a   1.000
_cell.length_b   1.000
_cell.length_c   1.000
_cell.angle_alpha   90.00
_cell.angle_beta   90.00
_cell.angle_gamma   90.00
#
_symmetry.space_group_name_H-M   'P 1'
#
loop_
_entity.id
_entity.type
_entity.pdbx_description
1 polymer ?
#
loop_
_entity_poly.entity_id
_entity_poly.type
_entity_poly.pdbx_seq_one_letter_code
_entity_poly.pdbx_strand_id
1 'polypeptide(L)'
;MIRLLFSRLGQPYLGPAWNFSFNDPHGMCPTCEGIGRIVGLDLEKALDLEKSLNEGAILLPGYKVGSWLLKSFTNTGFFDNDKPLKEYSEEEMNRFLYAQGEKIDSLYMEGMSSTYEGLVARFNRSNIKGGNESSAATQKKIASFMNEQKCPDCQGKRFNPQVLACKIAGYSIADVLAMQVDELLTVLQEISEESVHPLLQNIQARITDLINIGLDYVSLDLSLIHI
;
A
#
# COMPACT_ATOMS: atom_id res chain seq x y z
N MET A 1 -17.33 -16.17 -9.99
CA MET A 1 -18.08 -17.10 -9.11
C MET A 1 -17.63 -17.01 -7.65
N ILE A 2 -16.32 -16.95 -7.36
CA ILE A 2 -15.81 -16.69 -5.99
C ILE A 2 -16.43 -15.42 -5.35
N ARG A 3 -16.52 -14.32 -6.10
CA ARG A 3 -17.23 -13.09 -5.65
C ARG A 3 -18.69 -13.34 -5.21
N LEU A 4 -19.39 -14.22 -5.93
CA LEU A 4 -20.77 -14.59 -5.60
C LEU A 4 -20.81 -15.45 -4.32
N LEU A 5 -19.84 -16.35 -4.15
CA LEU A 5 -19.70 -17.14 -2.93
C LEU A 5 -19.51 -16.23 -1.70
N PHE A 6 -18.59 -15.26 -1.77
CA PHE A 6 -18.38 -14.26 -0.73
C PHE A 6 -19.61 -13.40 -0.45
N SER A 7 -20.37 -12.99 -1.49
CA SER A 7 -21.64 -12.28 -1.28
C SER A 7 -22.74 -13.10 -0.60
N ARG A 8 -22.60 -14.43 -0.54
CA ARG A 8 -23.62 -15.32 0.03
C ARG A 8 -23.25 -15.82 1.42
N LEU A 9 -21.98 -16.13 1.65
CA LEU A 9 -21.50 -16.73 2.90
C LEU A 9 -20.56 -15.85 3.72
N GLY A 10 -19.95 -14.82 3.11
CA GLY A 10 -18.90 -14.04 3.76
C GLY A 10 -19.40 -13.31 5.01
N GLN A 11 -18.58 -13.35 6.07
CA GLN A 11 -18.86 -12.67 7.33
C GLN A 11 -17.75 -11.67 7.70
N PRO A 12 -18.06 -10.41 8.03
CA PRO A 12 -19.41 -9.80 8.03
C PRO A 12 -20.01 -9.70 6.63
N TYR A 13 -21.34 -9.70 6.53
CA TYR A 13 -22.04 -9.54 5.26
C TYR A 13 -21.82 -8.14 4.68
N LEU A 14 -21.34 -8.08 3.43
CA LEU A 14 -21.04 -6.81 2.74
C LEU A 14 -21.98 -6.53 1.57
N GLY A 15 -23.00 -7.34 1.33
CA GLY A 15 -23.92 -7.12 0.22
C GLY A 15 -23.53 -7.89 -1.06
N PRO A 16 -23.87 -7.34 -2.23
CA PRO A 16 -23.81 -8.04 -3.51
C PRO A 16 -22.38 -8.29 -4.00
N ALA A 17 -22.26 -9.17 -5.00
CA ALA A 17 -20.97 -9.65 -5.52
C ALA A 17 -20.03 -8.56 -6.08
N TRP A 18 -20.54 -7.40 -6.50
CA TRP A 18 -19.69 -6.30 -6.99
C TRP A 18 -18.87 -5.64 -5.87
N ASN A 19 -19.33 -5.70 -4.62
CA ASN A 19 -18.54 -5.23 -3.47
C ASN A 19 -17.28 -6.08 -3.25
N PHE A 20 -17.21 -7.28 -3.83
CA PHE A 20 -16.05 -8.17 -3.80
C PHE A 20 -15.20 -8.08 -5.08
N SER A 21 -15.23 -6.94 -5.76
CA SER A 21 -14.47 -6.70 -7.00
C SER A 21 -13.45 -5.59 -6.78
N PHE A 22 -12.16 -5.88 -6.97
CA PHE A 22 -11.12 -4.84 -6.96
C PHE A 22 -11.18 -3.92 -8.19
N ASN A 23 -12.01 -4.22 -9.17
CA ASN A 23 -12.30 -3.35 -10.32
C ASN A 23 -13.51 -2.43 -10.08
N ASP A 24 -14.17 -2.54 -8.92
CA ASP A 24 -15.34 -1.74 -8.57
C ASP A 24 -15.02 -0.79 -7.40
N PRO A 25 -15.41 0.50 -7.46
CA PRO A 25 -15.18 1.45 -6.36
C PRO A 25 -15.66 0.97 -4.99
N HIS A 26 -16.70 0.14 -4.94
CA HIS A 26 -17.24 -0.39 -3.68
C HIS A 26 -16.34 -1.47 -3.04
N GLY A 27 -15.48 -2.13 -3.82
CA GLY A 27 -14.61 -3.21 -3.36
C GLY A 27 -13.12 -2.90 -3.38
N MET A 28 -12.69 -1.98 -4.25
CA MET A 28 -11.29 -1.67 -4.44
C MET A 28 -10.67 -0.89 -3.29
N CYS A 29 -9.38 -1.06 -3.08
CA CYS A 29 -8.59 -0.20 -2.20
C CYS A 29 -8.60 1.23 -2.79
N PRO A 30 -9.03 2.25 -2.03
CA PRO A 30 -9.13 3.62 -2.53
C PRO A 30 -7.78 4.27 -2.81
N THR A 31 -6.70 3.75 -2.19
CA THR A 31 -5.35 4.34 -2.29
C THR A 31 -4.64 3.95 -3.58
N CYS A 32 -4.84 2.71 -4.04
CA CYS A 32 -4.25 2.23 -5.30
C CYS A 32 -5.30 1.97 -6.39
N GLU A 33 -6.55 2.33 -6.15
CA GLU A 33 -7.68 2.12 -7.08
C GLU A 33 -7.74 0.69 -7.65
N GLY A 34 -7.53 -0.30 -6.79
CA GLY A 34 -7.55 -1.71 -7.19
C GLY A 34 -6.34 -2.20 -7.99
N ILE A 35 -5.29 -1.41 -8.16
CA ILE A 35 -4.03 -1.82 -8.81
C ILE A 35 -3.19 -2.72 -7.89
N GLY A 36 -3.20 -2.46 -6.58
CA GLY A 36 -2.36 -3.13 -5.58
C GLY A 36 -0.95 -2.54 -5.45
N ARG A 37 -0.58 -1.63 -6.34
CA ARG A 37 0.70 -0.92 -6.33
C ARG A 37 0.46 0.58 -6.44
N ILE A 38 1.40 1.35 -5.90
CA ILE A 38 1.46 2.80 -6.08
C ILE A 38 2.85 3.17 -6.57
N VAL A 39 2.94 4.26 -7.33
CA VAL A 39 4.23 4.88 -7.58
C VAL A 39 4.52 5.81 -6.41
N GLY A 40 5.58 5.52 -5.65
CA GLY A 40 5.95 6.26 -4.45
C GLY A 40 7.42 6.64 -4.44
N LEU A 41 7.87 7.20 -3.31
CA LEU A 41 9.27 7.57 -3.11
C LEU A 41 10.14 6.31 -2.95
N ASP A 42 11.20 6.23 -3.76
CA ASP A 42 12.27 5.24 -3.65
C ASP A 42 13.26 5.67 -2.57
N LEU A 43 13.16 5.06 -1.38
CA LEU A 43 13.96 5.45 -0.22
C LEU A 43 15.46 5.21 -0.41
N GLU A 44 15.86 4.16 -1.14
CA GLU A 44 17.26 3.85 -1.41
C GLU A 44 17.93 4.92 -2.26
N LYS A 45 17.17 5.51 -3.19
CA LYS A 45 17.67 6.64 -3.99
C LYS A 45 17.50 7.97 -3.28
N ALA A 46 16.46 8.11 -2.47
CA ALA A 46 16.10 9.38 -1.84
C ALA A 46 16.93 9.68 -0.59
N LEU A 47 17.51 8.65 0.05
CA LEU A 47 18.22 8.78 1.32
C LEU A 47 19.62 8.19 1.25
N ASP A 48 20.56 8.85 1.92
CA ASP A 48 21.88 8.33 2.26
C ASP A 48 21.88 7.95 3.75
N LEU A 49 21.76 6.66 4.05
CA LEU A 49 21.57 6.17 5.42
C LEU A 49 22.83 6.34 6.30
N GLU A 50 24.00 6.52 5.67
CA GLU A 50 25.27 6.69 6.37
C GLU A 50 25.45 8.12 6.89
N LYS A 51 24.59 9.06 6.47
CA LYS A 51 24.67 10.47 6.84
C LYS A 51 23.57 10.86 7.82
N SER A 52 23.86 11.91 8.59
CA SER A 52 22.87 12.63 9.36
C SER A 52 22.11 13.67 8.51
N LEU A 53 21.06 14.26 9.09
CA LEU A 53 20.32 15.34 8.42
C LEU A 53 21.22 16.55 8.13
N ASN A 54 22.12 16.91 9.06
CA ASN A 54 23.07 18.00 8.89
C ASN A 54 24.16 17.70 7.85
N GLU A 55 24.46 16.43 7.60
CA GLU A 55 25.39 16.00 6.55
C GLU A 55 24.73 15.86 5.17
N GLY A 56 23.42 16.05 5.09
CA GLY A 56 22.68 16.01 3.83
C GLY A 56 22.20 14.61 3.44
N ALA A 57 21.64 13.87 4.40
CA ALA A 57 21.07 12.53 4.17
C ALA A 57 19.90 12.49 3.16
N ILE A 58 19.23 13.61 2.87
CA ILE A 58 18.11 13.64 1.91
C ILE A 58 18.61 14.08 0.53
N LEU A 59 18.56 13.16 -0.43
CA LEU A 59 19.09 13.32 -1.80
C LEU A 59 18.07 13.96 -2.76
N LEU A 60 16.84 14.20 -2.31
CA LEU A 60 15.79 14.83 -3.10
C LEU A 60 16.10 16.30 -3.46
N PRO A 61 15.67 16.78 -4.64
CA PRO A 61 15.76 18.20 -4.99
C PRO A 61 15.11 19.10 -3.95
N GLY A 62 15.82 20.14 -3.52
CA GLY A 62 15.34 21.13 -2.55
C GLY A 62 15.75 20.87 -1.09
N TYR A 63 16.33 19.71 -0.77
CA TYR A 63 16.73 19.31 0.59
C TYR A 63 18.21 19.52 0.92
N LYS A 64 18.90 20.41 0.21
CA LYS A 64 20.30 20.75 0.52
C LYS A 64 20.44 21.26 1.95
N VAL A 65 21.60 21.02 2.57
CA VAL A 65 21.94 21.53 3.90
C VAL A 65 21.67 23.04 3.99
N GLY A 66 20.92 23.44 5.02
CA GLY A 66 20.49 24.83 5.24
C GLY A 66 19.24 25.28 4.49
N SER A 67 18.68 24.46 3.57
CA SER A 67 17.44 24.79 2.86
C SER A 67 16.24 24.84 3.80
N TRP A 68 15.20 25.57 3.40
CA TRP A 68 13.97 25.67 4.18
C TRP A 68 13.24 24.33 4.30
N LEU A 69 13.29 23.51 3.24
CA LEU A 69 12.72 22.16 3.26
C LEU A 69 13.44 21.25 4.26
N LEU A 70 14.78 21.25 4.29
CA LEU A 70 15.50 20.47 5.30
C LEU A 70 15.23 21.01 6.72
N LYS A 71 15.20 22.34 6.87
CA LYS A 71 14.88 22.98 8.16
C LYS A 71 13.52 22.57 8.73
N SER A 72 12.56 22.25 7.88
CA SER A 72 11.26 21.73 8.34
C SER A 72 11.34 20.37 9.04
N PHE A 73 12.48 19.66 8.95
CA PHE A 73 12.77 18.43 9.69
C PHE A 73 13.69 18.72 10.87
N THR A 74 14.76 19.48 10.66
CA THR A 74 15.80 19.71 11.68
C THR A 74 15.34 20.64 12.81
N ASN A 75 14.35 21.50 12.55
CA ASN A 75 13.90 22.54 13.50
C ASN A 75 12.65 22.13 14.28
N THR A 76 12.43 20.82 14.43
CA THR A 76 11.27 20.25 15.12
C THR A 76 11.57 19.86 16.56
N GLY A 77 12.84 19.61 16.89
CA GLY A 77 13.25 19.00 18.16
C GLY A 77 13.01 17.48 18.22
N PHE A 78 12.55 16.85 17.14
CA PHE A 78 12.23 15.41 17.11
C PHE A 78 13.43 14.49 16.89
N PHE A 79 14.51 15.02 16.32
CA PHE A 79 15.65 14.22 15.88
C PHE A 79 16.96 14.81 16.41
N ASP A 80 17.90 13.92 16.70
CA ASP A 80 19.31 14.30 16.73
C ASP A 80 19.78 14.50 15.28
N ASN A 81 20.01 15.76 14.90
CA ASN A 81 20.31 16.13 13.51
C ASN A 81 21.72 15.74 13.06
N ASP A 82 22.59 15.33 14.00
CA ASP A 82 23.96 14.88 13.73
C ASP A 82 24.07 13.35 13.81
N LYS A 83 22.99 12.65 14.18
CA LYS A 83 22.89 11.19 14.18
C LYS A 83 22.67 10.66 12.76
N PRO A 84 23.48 9.69 12.26
CA PRO A 84 23.25 9.04 10.99
C PRO A 84 21.89 8.32 10.93
N LEU A 85 21.23 8.35 9.77
CA LEU A 85 19.88 7.76 9.62
C LEU A 85 19.85 6.25 9.91
N LYS A 86 20.93 5.52 9.61
CA LYS A 86 21.04 4.07 9.91
C LYS A 86 20.95 3.74 11.40
N GLU A 87 21.22 4.72 12.27
CA GLU A 87 21.18 4.55 13.73
C GLU A 87 19.83 4.94 14.32
N TYR A 88 18.89 5.42 13.51
CA TYR A 88 17.56 5.77 13.96
C TYR A 88 16.84 4.52 14.48
N SER A 89 16.12 4.68 15.59
CA SER A 89 15.15 3.70 16.05
C SER A 89 13.99 3.58 15.05
N GLU A 90 13.23 2.49 15.14
CA GLU A 90 12.04 2.30 14.31
C GLU A 90 11.04 3.45 14.49
N GLU A 91 10.87 3.97 15.71
CA GLU A 91 9.98 5.11 15.98
C GLU A 91 10.51 6.40 15.34
N GLU A 92 11.81 6.68 15.48
CA GLU A 92 12.44 7.86 14.87
C GLU A 92 12.31 7.81 13.34
N MET A 93 12.61 6.66 12.72
CA MET A 93 12.49 6.48 11.28
C MET A 93 11.04 6.57 10.81
N ASN A 94 10.10 5.98 11.56
CA ASN A 94 8.68 6.05 11.22
C ASN A 94 8.17 7.50 11.27
N ARG A 95 8.52 8.24 12.32
CA ARG A 95 8.19 9.68 12.43
C ARG A 95 8.82 10.46 11.28
N PHE A 96 10.10 10.23 10.99
CA PHE A 96 10.82 10.89 9.91
C PHE A 96 10.16 10.71 8.53
N LEU A 97 9.70 9.50 8.22
CA LEU A 97 9.18 9.15 6.90
C LEU A 97 7.66 9.37 6.76
N TYR A 98 6.87 9.00 7.78
CA TYR A 98 5.44 8.73 7.62
C TYR A 98 4.51 9.57 8.50
N ALA A 99 5.03 10.48 9.34
CA ALA A 99 4.19 11.32 10.21
C ALA A 99 3.09 12.07 9.41
N GLN A 100 1.83 11.91 9.84
CA GLN A 100 0.62 12.39 9.16
C GLN A 100 0.14 13.76 9.66
N GLY A 101 1.07 14.66 9.97
CA GLY A 101 0.74 16.00 10.42
C GLY A 101 0.71 16.15 11.94
N GLU A 102 1.86 16.41 12.55
CA GLU A 102 1.99 16.67 13.99
C GLU A 102 2.11 18.18 14.23
N LYS A 103 1.32 18.73 15.15
CA LYS A 103 1.46 20.15 15.52
C LYS A 103 2.75 20.34 16.29
N ILE A 104 3.56 21.29 15.84
CA ILE A 104 4.79 21.71 16.51
C ILE A 104 4.75 23.20 16.78
N ASP A 105 5.29 23.58 17.94
CA ASP A 105 5.62 24.97 18.23
C ASP A 105 6.86 25.32 17.43
N SER A 106 6.75 26.32 16.56
CA SER A 106 7.89 26.72 15.72
C SER A 106 9.03 27.24 16.60
N LEU A 107 10.16 26.53 16.63
CA LEU A 107 11.36 26.92 17.38
C LEU A 107 11.94 28.28 16.95
N TYR A 108 11.50 28.84 15.81
CA TYR A 108 12.03 30.07 15.22
C TYR A 108 10.99 31.19 15.08
N MET A 109 9.70 30.91 15.30
CA MET A 109 8.63 31.91 15.23
C MET A 109 7.69 31.75 16.42
N GLU A 110 8.02 32.46 17.50
CA GLU A 110 7.18 32.56 18.71
C GLU A 110 5.73 32.89 18.32
N GLY A 111 4.79 32.02 18.71
CA GLY A 111 3.36 32.18 18.45
C GLY A 111 2.83 31.62 17.13
N MET A 112 3.66 31.01 16.27
CA MET A 112 3.19 30.28 15.08
C MET A 112 3.27 28.76 15.27
N SER A 113 2.10 28.11 15.29
CA SER A 113 2.02 26.65 15.17
C SER A 113 2.27 26.23 13.72
N SER A 114 3.16 25.27 13.50
CA SER A 114 3.31 24.62 12.20
C SER A 114 2.99 23.14 12.30
N THR A 115 2.80 22.49 11.15
CA THR A 115 2.51 21.06 11.09
C THR A 115 3.70 20.33 10.51
N TYR A 116 4.32 19.46 11.29
CA TYR A 116 5.34 18.53 10.83
C TYR A 116 4.71 17.39 10.04
N GLU A 117 5.28 17.09 8.88
CA GLU A 117 4.84 16.03 7.97
C GLU A 117 6.07 15.24 7.54
N GLY A 118 5.99 13.91 7.62
CA GLY A 118 7.08 13.02 7.26
C GLY A 118 7.45 13.11 5.77
N LEU A 119 8.68 12.70 5.44
CA LEU A 119 9.25 12.88 4.09
C LEU A 119 8.41 12.19 3.00
N VAL A 120 8.01 10.93 3.21
CA VAL A 120 7.19 10.17 2.27
C VAL A 120 5.77 10.72 2.21
N ALA A 121 5.18 11.05 3.36
CA ALA A 121 3.84 11.64 3.43
C ALA A 121 3.77 12.93 2.61
N ARG A 122 4.74 13.83 2.80
CA ARG A 122 4.87 15.07 2.04
C ARG A 122 5.10 14.82 0.56
N PHE A 123 6.01 13.90 0.21
CA PHE A 123 6.31 13.59 -1.19
C PHE A 123 5.07 13.10 -1.94
N ASN A 124 4.32 12.16 -1.34
CA ASN A 124 3.11 11.60 -1.94
C ASN A 124 2.02 12.66 -2.07
N ARG A 125 1.82 13.51 -1.06
CA ARG A 125 0.86 14.62 -1.12
C ARG A 125 1.17 15.59 -2.26
N SER A 126 2.42 16.03 -2.37
CA SER A 126 2.81 17.04 -3.36
C SER A 126 2.87 16.52 -4.80
N ASN A 127 3.30 15.27 -5.03
CA ASN A 127 3.58 14.77 -6.38
C ASN A 127 2.53 13.79 -6.92
N ILE A 128 1.75 13.13 -6.06
CA ILE A 128 0.71 12.17 -6.49
C ILE A 128 -0.67 12.82 -6.44
N LYS A 129 -0.99 13.53 -5.35
CA LYS A 129 -2.32 14.14 -5.15
C LYS A 129 -2.40 15.62 -5.55
N GLY A 130 -1.26 16.32 -5.63
CA GLY A 130 -1.21 17.78 -5.60
C GLY A 130 -1.36 18.54 -6.93
N GLY A 131 -1.28 17.88 -8.10
CA GLY A 131 -1.20 18.59 -9.39
C GLY A 131 0.13 19.35 -9.53
N ASN A 132 0.95 18.97 -10.51
CA ASN A 132 2.34 19.41 -10.57
C ASN A 132 2.50 20.90 -10.96
N GLU A 133 2.75 21.78 -9.98
CA GLU A 133 3.19 23.18 -10.20
C GLU A 133 4.72 23.30 -10.48
N SER A 134 5.43 22.18 -10.62
CA SER A 134 6.88 22.17 -10.82
C SER A 134 7.27 22.14 -12.30
N SER A 135 8.43 22.72 -12.63
CA SER A 135 8.95 22.72 -14.01
C SER A 135 9.24 21.31 -14.53
N ALA A 136 9.15 21.11 -15.85
CA ALA A 136 9.40 19.80 -16.48
C ALA A 136 10.78 19.21 -16.14
N ALA A 137 11.81 20.05 -15.95
CA ALA A 137 13.15 19.60 -15.55
C ALA A 137 13.18 19.06 -14.11
N THR A 138 12.42 19.67 -13.20
CA THR A 138 12.28 19.21 -11.82
C THR A 138 11.48 17.92 -11.76
N GLN A 139 10.40 17.80 -12.54
CA GLN A 139 9.61 16.57 -12.64
C GLN A 139 10.46 15.38 -13.12
N LYS A 140 11.30 15.59 -14.14
CA LYS A 140 12.20 14.53 -14.64
C LYS A 140 13.20 14.06 -13.58
N LYS A 141 13.73 14.97 -12.76
CA LYS A 141 14.61 14.61 -11.64
C LYS A 141 13.85 13.91 -10.52
N ILE A 142 12.63 14.32 -10.21
CA ILE A 142 11.79 13.66 -9.20
C ILE A 142 11.43 12.23 -9.63
N ALA A 143 11.12 12.02 -10.90
CA ALA A 143 10.79 10.70 -11.44
C ALA A 143 11.90 9.66 -11.24
N SER A 144 13.18 10.05 -11.21
CA SER A 144 14.27 9.10 -10.93
C SER A 144 14.32 8.62 -9.47
N PHE A 145 13.66 9.34 -8.55
CA PHE A 145 13.47 8.95 -7.15
C PHE A 145 12.13 8.24 -6.92
N MET A 146 11.42 7.86 -7.97
CA MET A 146 10.16 7.16 -7.86
C MET A 146 10.35 5.70 -8.26
N ASN A 147 9.69 4.81 -7.53
CA ASN A 147 9.58 3.41 -7.90
C ASN A 147 8.15 2.92 -7.68
N GLU A 148 7.84 1.81 -8.35
CA GLU A 148 6.62 1.08 -8.07
C GLU A 148 6.80 0.28 -6.80
N GLN A 149 5.88 0.44 -5.85
CA GLN A 149 5.88 -0.27 -4.58
C GLN A 149 4.50 -0.84 -4.27
N LYS A 150 4.45 -1.86 -3.41
CA LYS A 150 3.17 -2.39 -2.91
C LYS A 150 2.39 -1.27 -2.24
N CYS A 151 1.09 -1.21 -2.49
CA CYS A 151 0.22 -0.25 -1.83
C CYS A 151 0.29 -0.47 -0.30
N PRO A 152 0.60 0.55 0.52
CA PRO A 152 0.75 0.38 1.96
C PRO A 152 -0.57 -0.01 2.65
N ASP A 153 -1.70 0.46 2.12
CA ASP A 153 -3.01 0.28 2.76
C ASP A 153 -3.61 -1.10 2.53
N CYS A 154 -3.43 -1.68 1.34
CA CYS A 154 -3.90 -3.04 1.04
C CYS A 154 -2.77 -4.08 0.96
N GLN A 155 -1.51 -3.67 1.08
CA GLN A 155 -0.32 -4.51 0.97
C GLN A 155 -0.24 -5.34 -0.32
N GLY A 156 -0.82 -4.82 -1.41
CA GLY A 156 -0.92 -5.53 -2.68
C GLY A 156 -2.20 -6.34 -2.85
N LYS A 157 -3.06 -6.46 -1.84
CA LYS A 157 -4.32 -7.22 -1.91
C LYS A 157 -5.42 -6.56 -2.73
N ARG A 158 -5.25 -5.30 -3.16
CA ARG A 158 -6.14 -4.56 -4.08
C ARG A 158 -7.56 -4.24 -3.56
N PHE A 159 -7.99 -4.82 -2.45
CA PHE A 159 -9.31 -4.60 -1.84
C PHE A 159 -9.28 -3.59 -0.70
N ASN A 160 -10.43 -2.98 -0.41
CA ASN A 160 -10.59 -2.12 0.77
C ASN A 160 -10.62 -2.93 2.08
N PRO A 161 -10.44 -2.28 3.25
CA PRO A 161 -10.38 -2.96 4.54
C PRO A 161 -11.64 -3.75 4.91
N GLN A 162 -12.83 -3.29 4.50
CA GLN A 162 -14.09 -3.98 4.79
C GLN A 162 -14.13 -5.34 4.09
N VAL A 163 -13.77 -5.38 2.80
CA VAL A 163 -13.70 -6.62 2.02
C VAL A 163 -12.64 -7.56 2.57
N LEU A 164 -11.48 -7.05 3.02
CA LEU A 164 -10.44 -7.87 3.64
C LEU A 164 -10.84 -8.44 5.01
N ALA A 165 -11.75 -7.77 5.73
CA ALA A 165 -12.31 -8.28 6.97
C ALA A 165 -13.40 -9.35 6.76
N CYS A 166 -14.02 -9.41 5.57
CA CYS A 166 -15.02 -10.40 5.22
C CYS A 166 -14.38 -11.74 4.88
N LYS A 167 -14.75 -12.79 5.62
CA LYS A 167 -14.11 -14.10 5.56
C LYS A 167 -15.09 -15.24 5.34
N ILE A 168 -14.61 -16.30 4.69
CA ILE A 168 -15.21 -17.63 4.63
C ILE A 168 -14.13 -18.61 5.09
N ALA A 169 -14.44 -19.50 6.04
CA ALA A 169 -13.48 -20.46 6.61
C ALA A 169 -12.16 -19.79 7.09
N GLY A 170 -12.23 -18.54 7.58
CA GLY A 170 -11.07 -17.79 8.07
C GLY A 170 -10.29 -17.01 7.01
N TYR A 171 -10.61 -17.18 5.71
CA TYR A 171 -9.91 -16.56 4.58
C TYR A 171 -10.73 -15.43 3.95
N SER A 172 -10.07 -14.31 3.67
CA SER A 172 -10.67 -13.23 2.87
C SER A 172 -10.67 -13.59 1.38
N ILE A 173 -11.40 -12.83 0.56
CA ILE A 173 -11.39 -13.06 -0.89
C ILE A 173 -9.99 -12.86 -1.48
N ALA A 174 -9.19 -11.95 -0.93
CA ALA A 174 -7.80 -11.76 -1.35
C ALA A 174 -6.95 -13.00 -1.06
N ASP A 175 -7.12 -13.60 0.11
CA ASP A 175 -6.37 -14.80 0.49
C ASP A 175 -6.75 -15.97 -0.42
N VAL A 176 -8.06 -16.16 -0.66
CA VAL A 176 -8.60 -17.17 -1.59
C VAL A 176 -8.09 -17.01 -3.02
N LEU A 177 -7.94 -15.77 -3.51
CA LEU A 177 -7.41 -15.53 -4.85
C LEU A 177 -5.89 -15.75 -4.92
N ALA A 178 -5.17 -15.56 -3.81
CA ALA A 178 -3.71 -15.72 -3.75
C ALA A 178 -3.26 -17.19 -3.56
N MET A 179 -4.14 -18.07 -3.09
CA MET A 179 -3.87 -19.51 -2.94
C MET A 179 -3.56 -20.20 -4.27
N GLN A 180 -2.78 -21.27 -4.19
CA GLN A 180 -2.66 -22.21 -5.30
C GLN A 180 -4.01 -22.93 -5.50
N VAL A 181 -4.27 -23.36 -6.74
CA VAL A 181 -5.59 -23.90 -7.13
C VAL A 181 -5.91 -25.21 -6.41
N ASP A 182 -4.90 -26.02 -6.08
CA ASP A 182 -5.02 -27.26 -5.29
C ASP A 182 -5.35 -26.99 -3.80
N GLU A 183 -4.67 -26.03 -3.18
CA GLU A 183 -4.97 -25.54 -1.83
C GLU A 183 -6.39 -24.97 -1.78
N LEU A 184 -6.76 -24.16 -2.77
CA LEU A 184 -8.09 -23.60 -2.88
C LEU A 184 -9.16 -24.69 -3.00
N LEU A 185 -8.92 -25.75 -3.77
CA LEU A 185 -9.86 -26.87 -3.87
C LEU A 185 -10.12 -27.49 -2.49
N THR A 186 -9.07 -27.67 -1.70
CA THR A 186 -9.16 -28.21 -0.33
C THR A 186 -10.02 -27.31 0.55
N VAL A 187 -9.77 -26.00 0.56
CA VAL A 187 -10.58 -25.04 1.33
C VAL A 187 -12.05 -25.04 0.88
N LEU A 188 -12.32 -25.13 -0.42
CA LEU A 188 -13.68 -25.16 -0.94
C LEU A 188 -14.43 -26.45 -0.57
N GLN A 189 -13.74 -27.56 -0.34
CA GLN A 189 -14.34 -28.82 0.09
C GLN A 189 -14.79 -28.80 1.55
N GLU A 190 -14.19 -27.94 2.39
CA GLU A 190 -14.60 -27.75 3.79
C GLU A 190 -15.91 -26.96 3.93
N ILE A 191 -16.38 -26.29 2.88
CA ILE A 191 -17.61 -25.51 2.91
C ILE A 191 -18.81 -26.44 2.68
N SER A 192 -19.59 -26.71 3.73
CA SER A 192 -20.75 -27.62 3.70
C SER A 192 -22.11 -26.93 3.60
N GLU A 193 -22.16 -25.63 3.30
CA GLU A 193 -23.39 -24.83 3.30
C GLU A 193 -24.33 -25.19 2.12
N GLU A 194 -25.51 -25.74 2.44
CA GLU A 194 -26.47 -26.26 1.45
C GLU A 194 -26.97 -25.16 0.49
N SER A 195 -27.14 -23.94 1.00
CA SER A 195 -27.67 -22.79 0.24
C SER A 195 -26.80 -22.38 -0.97
N VAL A 196 -25.53 -22.78 -1.00
CA VAL A 196 -24.59 -22.48 -2.10
C VAL A 196 -24.09 -23.73 -2.81
N HIS A 197 -24.66 -24.91 -2.54
CA HIS A 197 -24.15 -26.18 -3.05
C HIS A 197 -23.99 -26.20 -4.59
N PRO A 198 -24.97 -25.75 -5.41
CA PRO A 198 -24.79 -25.71 -6.87
C PRO A 198 -23.68 -24.76 -7.33
N LEU A 199 -23.49 -23.65 -6.59
CA LEU A 199 -22.43 -22.68 -6.87
C LEU A 199 -21.06 -23.29 -6.52
N LEU A 200 -20.92 -23.93 -5.36
CA LEU A 200 -19.69 -24.59 -4.93
C LEU A 200 -19.28 -25.69 -5.90
N GLN A 201 -20.21 -26.57 -6.29
CA GLN A 201 -19.94 -27.62 -7.28
C GLN A 201 -19.39 -27.06 -8.59
N ASN A 202 -19.96 -25.95 -9.09
CA ASN A 202 -19.49 -25.32 -10.33
C ASN A 202 -18.12 -24.66 -10.16
N ILE A 203 -17.82 -24.07 -8.99
CA ILE A 203 -16.47 -23.52 -8.69
C ILE A 203 -15.45 -24.66 -8.63
N GLN A 204 -15.74 -25.72 -7.87
CA GLN A 204 -14.88 -26.88 -7.69
C GLN A 204 -14.61 -27.60 -9.02
N ALA A 205 -15.62 -27.75 -9.88
CA ALA A 205 -15.44 -28.35 -11.21
C ALA A 205 -14.44 -27.55 -12.06
N ARG A 206 -14.57 -26.22 -12.12
CA ARG A 206 -13.65 -25.36 -12.88
C ARG A 206 -12.21 -25.39 -12.35
N ILE A 207 -12.07 -25.45 -11.03
CA ILE A 207 -10.77 -25.60 -10.37
C ILE A 207 -10.15 -26.96 -10.67
N THR A 208 -10.96 -28.02 -10.64
CA THR A 208 -10.52 -29.38 -11.00
C THR A 208 -10.09 -29.45 -12.46
N ASP A 209 -10.78 -28.76 -13.37
CA ASP A 209 -10.38 -28.66 -14.77
C ASP A 209 -8.98 -28.02 -14.94
N LEU A 210 -8.66 -26.98 -14.15
CA LEU A 210 -7.33 -26.35 -14.15
C LEU A 210 -6.24 -27.32 -13.65
N ILE A 211 -6.53 -28.09 -12.61
CA ILE A 211 -5.62 -29.11 -12.08
C ILE A 211 -5.39 -30.21 -13.12
N ASN A 212 -6.45 -30.68 -13.78
CA ASN A 212 -6.36 -31.75 -14.77
C ASN A 212 -5.47 -31.39 -15.99
N ILE A 213 -5.33 -30.10 -16.30
CA ILE A 213 -4.43 -29.60 -17.36
C ILE A 213 -3.03 -29.23 -16.84
N GLY A 214 -2.72 -29.52 -15.57
CA GLY A 214 -1.40 -29.30 -14.96
C GLY A 214 -1.13 -27.84 -14.53
N LEU A 215 -2.18 -27.08 -14.20
CA LEU A 215 -2.08 -25.71 -13.69
C LEU A 215 -2.41 -25.63 -12.19
N ASP A 216 -2.08 -26.67 -11.43
CA ASP A 216 -2.31 -26.78 -9.99
C ASP A 216 -1.59 -25.67 -9.18
N TYR A 217 -0.38 -25.30 -9.58
CA TYR A 217 0.47 -24.30 -8.91
C TYR A 217 0.08 -22.84 -9.14
N VAL A 218 -0.92 -22.58 -10.00
CA VAL A 218 -1.32 -21.23 -10.40
C VAL A 218 -2.22 -20.61 -9.32
N SER A 219 -2.12 -19.29 -9.10
CA SER A 219 -3.09 -18.55 -8.26
C SER A 219 -4.08 -17.75 -9.11
N LEU A 220 -5.24 -17.43 -8.54
CA LEU A 220 -6.33 -16.73 -9.24
C LEU A 220 -6.20 -15.20 -9.20
N ASP A 221 -5.25 -14.66 -8.44
CA ASP A 221 -4.94 -13.23 -8.33
C ASP A 221 -4.11 -12.71 -9.53
N LEU A 222 -3.89 -13.54 -10.55
CA LEU A 222 -2.99 -13.19 -11.64
C LEU A 222 -3.51 -12.03 -12.50
N SER A 223 -3.01 -10.84 -12.16
CA SER A 223 -2.53 -9.86 -13.13
C SER A 223 -1.26 -10.38 -13.82
N LEU A 224 -1.38 -11.41 -14.66
CA LEU A 224 -0.33 -11.78 -15.62
C LEU A 224 -0.26 -10.73 -16.73
N ILE A 225 0.33 -9.56 -16.45
CA ILE A 225 0.99 -8.73 -17.47
C ILE A 225 2.23 -8.10 -16.82
N HIS A 226 3.27 -8.93 -16.67
CA HIS A 226 4.65 -8.47 -16.68
C HIS A 226 5.37 -9.28 -17.76
N ILE A 227 5.10 -8.92 -19.02
CA ILE A 227 6.02 -9.08 -20.15
C ILE A 227 6.12 -7.70 -20.80
#